data_AF-A0A1B6FN29-F1
#
_entry.id   AF-A0A1B6FN29-F1
#
_cell.length_a   1.000
_cell.length_b   1.000
_cell.length_c   1.000
_cell.angle_alpha   90.00
_cell.angle_beta   90.00
_cell.angle_gamma   90.00
#
_symmetry.space_group_name_H-M   'P 1'
#
loop_
_entity.id
_entity.type
_entity.pdbx_description
1 polymer ?
#
loop_
_entity_poly.entity_id
_entity_poly.type
_entity_poly.pdbx_seq_one_letter_code
_entity_poly.pdbx_strand_id
1 'polypeptide(L)'
;QQEELSGCARTLALQCATKDPPNCALNALTLCENEALAFETAYQIVIDAASHIMTSSQLFTIARYMEHRGYPTRAYKLAMLAMKNVHLAYNQDTHPAINDIHWACALSHSLGKQELSNMIPLLVKNVQCATVLSDILRRCSISAPGVSCPHPPDKHHHHHHHRGGGARGKPLSYDRPPLRQLLEAAVAAYVNTTHSRLTHISPRHYGDFIDFLGKARDTFVLAHDGHAQFTQLVENMKLAYKGKKKLMFLVKERFG
;
A
#
# COMPACT_ATOMS: atom_id res chain seq x y z
N GLN A 1 39.27 14.01 -18.99
CA GLN A 1 38.66 15.30 -18.55
C GLN A 1 37.19 15.16 -18.16
N GLN A 2 36.22 14.93 -19.07
CA GLN A 2 34.80 14.83 -18.68
C GLN A 2 34.51 13.65 -17.74
N GLU A 3 35.12 12.50 -18.00
CA GLU A 3 34.98 11.30 -17.16
C GLU A 3 35.61 11.47 -15.76
N GLU A 4 36.77 12.12 -15.67
CA GLU A 4 37.42 12.44 -14.40
C GLU A 4 36.57 13.40 -13.56
N LEU A 5 36.01 14.45 -14.18
CA LEU A 5 35.08 15.37 -13.52
C LEU A 5 33.83 14.64 -13.02
N SER A 6 33.29 13.71 -13.82
CA SER A 6 32.16 12.87 -13.40
C SER A 6 32.53 11.95 -12.22
N GLY A 7 33.77 11.42 -12.20
CA GLY A 7 34.32 10.66 -11.08
C GLY A 7 34.41 11.47 -9.79
N CYS A 8 34.94 12.70 -9.87
CA CYS A 8 35.00 13.62 -8.74
C CYS A 8 33.60 13.99 -8.23
N ALA A 9 32.66 14.29 -9.14
CA ALA A 9 31.28 14.63 -8.79
C ALA A 9 30.57 13.47 -8.07
N ARG A 10 30.72 12.24 -8.55
CA ARG A 10 30.18 11.03 -7.89
C ARG A 10 30.77 10.84 -6.49
N THR A 11 32.09 10.93 -6.37
CA THR A 11 32.77 10.82 -5.07
C THR A 11 32.25 11.85 -4.07
N LEU A 12 32.12 13.11 -4.49
CA LEU A 12 31.58 14.17 -3.65
C LEU A 12 30.11 13.91 -3.27
N ALA A 13 29.28 13.51 -4.24
CA ALA A 13 27.88 13.22 -4.00
C ALA A 13 27.70 12.06 -2.99
N LEU A 14 28.51 11.00 -3.09
CA LEU A 14 28.53 9.90 -2.12
C LEU A 14 28.93 10.39 -0.73
N GLN A 15 29.95 11.24 -0.60
CA GLN A 15 30.35 11.80 0.69
C GLN A 15 29.25 12.68 1.31
N CYS A 16 28.58 13.49 0.49
CA CYS A 16 27.42 14.27 0.92
C CYS A 16 26.28 13.35 1.38
N ALA A 17 25.96 12.33 0.60
CA ALA A 17 24.94 11.35 0.94
C ALA A 17 25.26 10.61 2.23
N THR A 18 26.52 10.26 2.53
CA THR A 18 26.88 9.61 3.80
C THR A 18 26.67 10.53 5.01
N LYS A 19 26.93 11.84 4.85
CA LYS A 19 26.82 12.82 5.94
C LYS A 19 25.39 13.30 6.17
N ASP A 20 24.64 13.47 5.10
CA ASP A 20 23.25 13.95 5.12
C ASP A 20 22.37 13.17 4.12
N PRO A 21 22.09 11.88 4.38
CA PRO A 21 21.25 11.07 3.49
C PRO A 21 19.88 11.70 3.15
N PRO A 22 19.15 12.30 4.10
CA PRO A 22 17.83 12.91 3.83
C PRO A 22 17.81 13.94 2.70
N ASN A 23 18.88 14.73 2.56
CA ASN A 23 18.95 15.80 1.56
C ASN A 23 19.77 15.43 0.32
N CYS A 24 20.69 14.47 0.42
CA CYS A 24 21.67 14.21 -0.64
C CYS A 24 21.49 12.88 -1.38
N ALA A 25 20.81 11.89 -0.80
CA ALA A 25 20.88 10.53 -1.32
C ALA A 25 20.24 10.35 -2.71
N LEU A 26 19.12 11.02 -3.01
CA LEU A 26 18.50 10.95 -4.34
C LEU A 26 19.39 11.56 -5.44
N ASN A 27 20.07 12.68 -5.11
CA ASN A 27 21.00 13.32 -6.04
C ASN A 27 22.23 12.43 -6.27
N ALA A 28 22.75 11.81 -5.21
CA ALA A 28 23.86 10.86 -5.32
C ALA A 28 23.49 9.66 -6.20
N LEU A 29 22.29 9.10 -6.03
CA LEU A 29 21.78 8.03 -6.89
C LEU A 29 21.73 8.45 -8.37
N THR A 30 21.15 9.63 -8.65
CA THR A 30 21.04 10.18 -10.02
C THR A 30 22.41 10.39 -10.67
N LEU A 31 23.37 10.96 -9.92
CA LEU A 31 24.72 11.20 -10.43
C LEU A 31 25.53 9.91 -10.65
N CYS A 32 25.22 8.86 -9.90
CA CYS A 32 25.93 7.59 -9.98
C CYS A 32 25.31 6.59 -10.98
N GLU A 33 24.17 6.90 -11.62
CA GLU A 33 23.42 5.98 -12.50
C GLU A 33 24.27 5.24 -13.54
N ASN A 34 25.28 5.90 -14.11
CA ASN A 34 26.09 5.35 -15.20
C ASN A 34 27.27 4.49 -14.71
N GLU A 35 27.47 4.34 -13.40
CA GLU A 35 28.52 3.50 -12.83
C GLU A 35 27.95 2.58 -11.76
N ALA A 36 27.93 1.29 -12.06
CA ALA A 36 27.30 0.27 -11.23
C ALA A 36 27.78 0.29 -9.78
N LEU A 37 29.10 0.43 -9.55
CA LEU A 37 29.68 0.41 -8.21
C LEU A 37 29.28 1.65 -7.39
N ALA A 38 29.34 2.84 -7.99
CA ALA A 38 28.95 4.07 -7.35
C ALA A 38 27.43 4.10 -7.07
N PHE A 39 26.62 3.61 -8.00
CA PHE A 39 25.17 3.52 -7.81
C PHE A 39 24.80 2.56 -6.69
N GLU A 40 25.46 1.41 -6.61
CA GLU A 40 25.27 0.45 -5.51
C GLU A 40 25.66 1.06 -4.16
N THR A 41 26.77 1.80 -4.13
CA THR A 41 27.22 2.49 -2.92
C THR A 41 26.19 3.53 -2.47
N ALA A 42 25.69 4.36 -3.39
CA ALA A 42 24.63 5.33 -3.10
C ALA A 42 23.33 4.65 -2.60
N TYR A 43 22.96 3.52 -3.20
CA TYR A 43 21.79 2.75 -2.76
C TYR A 43 21.98 2.19 -1.34
N GLN A 44 23.15 1.66 -1.02
CA GLN A 44 23.44 1.13 0.30
C GLN A 44 23.41 2.23 1.38
N ILE A 45 23.91 3.44 1.08
CA ILE A 45 23.78 4.60 1.97
C ILE A 45 22.30 4.87 2.32
N VAL A 46 21.39 4.79 1.33
CA VAL A 46 19.95 4.96 1.58
C VAL A 46 19.44 3.87 2.51
N ILE A 47 19.80 2.61 2.26
CA ILE A 47 19.35 1.47 3.08
C ILE A 47 19.82 1.60 4.53
N ASP A 48 21.06 2.01 4.74
CA ASP A 48 21.62 2.19 6.09
C ASP A 48 20.94 3.36 6.82
N ALA A 49 20.67 4.46 6.10
CA ALA A 49 19.99 5.63 6.65
C ALA A 49 18.48 5.42 6.90
N ALA A 50 17.85 4.50 6.18
CA ALA A 50 16.40 4.30 6.17
C ALA A 50 15.81 3.99 7.55
N SER A 51 16.56 3.32 8.42
CA SER A 51 16.07 2.90 9.74
C SER A 51 16.20 3.99 10.81
N HIS A 52 16.93 5.07 10.55
CA HIS A 52 17.36 6.00 11.60
C HIS A 52 16.98 7.46 11.36
N ILE A 53 17.16 7.96 10.14
CA ILE A 53 17.08 9.41 9.87
C ILE A 53 16.20 9.77 8.67
N MET A 54 15.83 8.80 7.83
CA MET A 54 14.99 9.05 6.66
C MET A 54 13.51 8.99 7.04
N THR A 55 12.73 9.96 6.57
CA THR A 55 11.26 9.91 6.67
C THR A 55 10.66 8.91 5.68
N SER A 56 9.46 8.41 5.97
CA SER A 56 8.73 7.51 5.05
C SER A 56 8.50 8.14 3.68
N SER A 57 8.17 9.44 3.63
CA SER A 57 7.99 10.19 2.37
C SER A 57 9.27 10.22 1.51
N GLN A 58 10.42 10.48 2.12
CA GLN A 58 11.71 10.43 1.41
C GLN A 58 12.00 9.02 0.88
N LEU A 59 11.76 7.99 1.70
CA LEU A 59 11.96 6.61 1.27
C LEU A 59 11.05 6.22 0.12
N PHE A 60 9.77 6.63 0.11
CA PHE A 60 8.88 6.41 -1.04
C PHE A 60 9.31 7.16 -2.29
N THR A 61 9.82 8.38 -2.14
CA THR A 61 10.34 9.16 -3.28
C THR A 61 11.50 8.42 -3.94
N ILE A 62 12.46 7.93 -3.14
CA ILE A 62 13.60 7.16 -3.65
C ILE A 62 13.15 5.79 -4.18
N ALA A 63 12.17 5.14 -3.55
CA ALA A 63 11.61 3.88 -4.01
C ALA A 63 10.96 4.01 -5.39
N ARG A 64 10.17 5.07 -5.63
CA ARG A 64 9.60 5.35 -6.96
C ARG A 64 10.67 5.62 -8.00
N TYR A 65 11.69 6.39 -7.63
CA TYR A 65 12.85 6.59 -8.51
C TYR A 65 13.48 5.24 -8.90
N MET A 66 13.71 4.33 -7.94
CA MET A 66 14.23 2.98 -8.23
C MET A 66 13.33 2.17 -9.18
N GLU A 67 12.02 2.24 -9.01
CA GLU A 67 11.08 1.56 -9.90
C GLU A 67 11.14 2.14 -11.32
N HIS A 68 11.12 3.47 -11.46
CA HIS A 68 11.22 4.16 -12.75
C HIS A 68 12.54 3.87 -13.48
N ARG A 69 13.62 3.59 -12.75
CA ARG A 69 14.91 3.19 -13.33
C ARG A 69 15.00 1.70 -13.68
N GLY A 70 13.93 0.92 -13.47
CA GLY A 70 13.89 -0.51 -13.80
C GLY A 70 14.43 -1.42 -12.69
N TYR A 71 14.48 -0.96 -11.44
CA TYR A 71 14.92 -1.74 -10.29
C TYR A 71 13.76 -2.03 -9.30
N PRO A 72 12.71 -2.76 -9.70
CA PRO A 72 11.50 -2.94 -8.89
C PRO A 72 11.77 -3.67 -7.56
N THR A 73 12.71 -4.62 -7.52
CA THR A 73 13.10 -5.30 -6.27
C THR A 73 13.76 -4.35 -5.27
N ARG A 74 14.58 -3.39 -5.76
CA ARG A 74 15.22 -2.37 -4.92
C ARG A 74 14.20 -1.35 -4.43
N ALA A 75 13.27 -0.95 -5.30
CA ALA A 75 12.13 -0.11 -4.96
C ALA A 75 11.30 -0.75 -3.85
N TYR A 76 10.98 -2.04 -3.98
CA TYR A 76 10.19 -2.77 -2.98
C TYR A 76 10.88 -2.83 -1.62
N LYS A 77 12.20 -3.08 -1.57
CA LYS A 77 12.96 -3.06 -0.31
C LYS A 77 12.84 -1.70 0.40
N LEU A 78 12.94 -0.59 -0.34
CA LEU A 78 12.74 0.75 0.22
C LEU A 78 11.29 1.02 0.63
N ALA A 79 10.32 0.58 -0.17
CA ALA A 79 8.90 0.70 0.16
C ALA A 79 8.55 -0.06 1.45
N MET A 80 9.12 -1.25 1.67
CA MET A 80 8.96 -2.02 2.90
C MET A 80 9.53 -1.28 4.12
N LEU A 81 10.68 -0.60 3.97
CA LEU A 81 11.26 0.23 5.03
C LEU A 81 10.39 1.46 5.32
N ALA A 82 9.91 2.14 4.28
CA ALA A 82 8.99 3.26 4.41
C ALA A 82 7.69 2.86 5.13
N MET A 83 7.10 1.73 4.72
CA MET A 83 5.85 1.20 5.27
C MET A 83 5.94 0.88 6.75
N LYS A 84 7.12 0.54 7.30
CA LYS A 84 7.30 0.34 8.75
C LYS A 84 7.06 1.61 9.57
N ASN A 85 7.31 2.79 8.98
CA ASN A 85 7.26 4.09 9.66
C ASN A 85 6.02 4.91 9.31
N VAL A 86 5.27 4.54 8.27
CA VAL A 86 3.96 5.13 7.96
C VAL A 86 2.97 4.71 9.03
N HIS A 87 2.13 5.65 9.49
CA HIS A 87 0.98 5.35 10.34
C HIS A 87 -0.22 6.13 9.81
N LEU A 88 -1.35 5.45 9.65
CA LEU A 88 -2.60 6.06 9.19
C LEU A 88 -3.73 5.78 10.17
N ALA A 89 -4.17 6.82 10.88
CA ALA A 89 -5.24 6.71 11.86
C ALA A 89 -6.62 6.52 11.19
N TYR A 90 -7.60 6.08 11.98
CA TYR A 90 -8.94 5.74 11.49
C TYR A 90 -9.71 6.89 10.81
N ASN A 91 -9.36 8.14 11.12
CA ASN A 91 -10.01 9.36 10.64
C ASN A 91 -9.22 10.12 9.55
N GLN A 92 -8.24 9.47 8.93
CA GLN A 92 -7.31 10.09 7.97
C GLN A 92 -7.52 9.58 6.54
N ASP A 93 -8.74 9.57 6.03
CA ASP A 93 -9.07 9.07 4.69
C ASP A 93 -8.62 9.97 3.53
N THR A 94 -8.03 11.13 3.82
CA THR A 94 -7.45 12.07 2.83
C THR A 94 -5.94 12.29 3.02
N HIS A 95 -5.26 11.44 3.80
CA HIS A 95 -3.84 11.61 4.09
C HIS A 95 -2.97 11.42 2.84
N PRO A 96 -1.92 12.24 2.62
CA PRO A 96 -1.07 12.15 1.42
C PRO A 96 -0.39 10.79 1.25
N ALA A 97 -0.02 10.13 2.36
CA ALA A 97 0.61 8.80 2.33
C ALA A 97 -0.29 7.69 1.75
N ILE A 98 -1.61 7.90 1.59
CA ILE A 98 -2.51 6.89 1.00
C ILE A 98 -2.03 6.50 -0.41
N ASN A 99 -1.60 7.48 -1.21
CA ASN A 99 -1.10 7.21 -2.56
C ASN A 99 0.19 6.39 -2.54
N ASP A 100 1.05 6.61 -1.55
CA ASP A 100 2.28 5.83 -1.35
C ASP A 100 1.97 4.40 -0.94
N ILE A 101 1.02 4.21 -0.02
CA ILE A 101 0.58 2.87 0.42
C ILE A 101 -0.04 2.11 -0.75
N HIS A 102 -0.93 2.73 -1.52
CA HIS A 102 -1.54 2.10 -2.70
C HIS A 102 -0.51 1.69 -3.73
N TRP A 103 0.45 2.57 -4.02
CA TRP A 103 1.55 2.27 -4.92
C TRP A 103 2.42 1.11 -4.41
N ALA A 104 2.80 1.12 -3.12
CA ALA A 104 3.61 0.06 -2.53
C ALA A 104 2.91 -1.31 -2.58
N CYS A 105 1.59 -1.34 -2.39
CA CYS A 105 0.78 -2.55 -2.55
C CYS A 105 0.77 -3.04 -4.00
N ALA A 106 0.61 -2.13 -4.97
CA ALA A 106 0.64 -2.46 -6.39
C ALA A 106 2.01 -3.02 -6.82
N LEU A 107 3.10 -2.40 -6.38
CA LEU A 107 4.47 -2.89 -6.60
C LEU A 107 4.70 -4.27 -5.95
N SER A 108 4.22 -4.46 -4.72
CA SER A 108 4.34 -5.76 -4.05
C SER A 108 3.58 -6.85 -4.80
N HIS A 109 2.40 -6.52 -5.33
CA HIS A 109 1.59 -7.44 -6.10
C HIS A 109 2.20 -7.75 -7.48
N SER A 110 2.84 -6.77 -8.13
CA SER A 110 3.50 -6.98 -9.43
C SER A 110 4.76 -7.84 -9.34
N LEU A 111 5.47 -7.80 -8.21
CA LEU A 111 6.63 -8.65 -7.93
C LEU A 111 6.24 -10.09 -7.61
N GLY A 112 5.12 -10.29 -6.92
CA GLY A 112 4.58 -11.63 -6.69
C GLY A 112 3.78 -11.79 -5.40
N LYS A 113 3.26 -13.00 -5.24
CA LYS A 113 2.46 -13.36 -4.05
C LYS A 113 3.28 -13.27 -2.76
N GLN A 114 4.58 -13.57 -2.81
CA GLN A 114 5.45 -13.57 -1.64
C GLN A 114 5.66 -12.14 -1.11
N GLU A 115 5.96 -11.20 -2.00
CA GLU A 115 6.16 -9.79 -1.70
C GLU A 115 4.87 -9.18 -1.15
N LEU A 116 3.73 -9.45 -1.77
CA LEU A 116 2.44 -9.05 -1.21
C LEU A 116 2.17 -9.64 0.18
N SER A 117 2.50 -10.93 0.38
CA SER A 117 2.33 -11.58 1.70
C SER A 117 3.19 -10.94 2.78
N ASN A 118 4.38 -10.45 2.44
CA ASN A 118 5.27 -9.75 3.36
C ASN A 118 4.79 -8.31 3.66
N MET A 119 4.12 -7.65 2.71
CA MET A 119 3.57 -6.30 2.87
C MET A 119 2.35 -6.27 3.81
N ILE A 120 1.49 -7.29 3.75
CA ILE A 120 0.20 -7.30 4.46
C ILE A 120 0.31 -7.12 5.98
N PRO A 121 1.24 -7.78 6.70
CA PRO A 121 1.42 -7.54 8.14
C PRO A 121 1.75 -6.08 8.49
N LEU A 122 2.48 -5.36 7.62
CA LEU A 122 2.77 -3.95 7.83
C LEU A 122 1.51 -3.09 7.66
N LEU A 123 0.69 -3.38 6.64
CA LEU A 123 -0.59 -2.70 6.43
C LEU A 123 -1.52 -2.85 7.63
N VAL A 124 -1.69 -4.09 8.10
CA VAL A 124 -2.57 -4.41 9.23
C VAL A 124 -2.11 -3.71 10.51
N LYS A 125 -0.79 -3.61 10.72
CA LYS A 125 -0.22 -2.92 11.88
C LYS A 125 -0.39 -1.41 11.81
N ASN A 126 -0.16 -0.82 10.64
CA ASN A 126 0.10 0.60 10.51
C ASN A 126 -1.08 1.41 9.94
N VAL A 127 -2.08 0.76 9.36
CA VAL A 127 -3.25 1.42 8.77
C VAL A 127 -4.51 1.02 9.54
N GLN A 128 -5.17 2.02 10.12
CA GLN A 128 -6.42 1.86 10.88
C GLN A 128 -7.63 2.42 10.13
N CYS A 129 -7.42 3.13 9.02
CA CYS A 129 -8.50 3.68 8.21
C CYS A 129 -9.21 2.57 7.41
N ALA A 130 -10.44 2.26 7.79
CA ALA A 130 -11.22 1.15 7.24
C ALA A 130 -11.46 1.26 5.72
N THR A 131 -11.71 2.47 5.22
CA THR A 131 -11.92 2.73 3.79
C THR A 131 -10.65 2.51 2.98
N VAL A 132 -9.48 2.88 3.53
CA VAL A 132 -8.18 2.65 2.90
C VAL A 132 -7.84 1.16 2.89
N LEU A 133 -8.01 0.46 4.02
CA LEU A 133 -7.79 -0.99 4.08
C LEU A 133 -8.67 -1.75 3.08
N SER A 134 -9.96 -1.40 2.99
CA SER A 134 -10.87 -2.07 2.04
C SER A 134 -10.61 -1.70 0.58
N ASP A 135 -10.11 -0.50 0.28
CA ASP A 135 -9.66 -0.15 -1.07
C ASP A 135 -8.42 -0.97 -1.47
N ILE A 136 -7.43 -1.06 -0.58
CA ILE A 136 -6.23 -1.90 -0.79
C ILE A 136 -6.63 -3.36 -0.98
N LEU A 137 -7.52 -3.88 -0.14
CA LEU A 137 -8.02 -5.25 -0.23
C LEU A 137 -8.61 -5.55 -1.63
N ARG A 138 -9.49 -4.68 -2.12
CA ARG A 138 -10.10 -4.81 -3.46
C ARG A 138 -9.03 -4.76 -4.56
N ARG A 139 -8.09 -3.82 -4.49
CA ARG A 139 -7.00 -3.68 -5.46
C ARG A 139 -6.10 -4.92 -5.50
N CYS A 140 -5.75 -5.48 -4.35
CA CYS A 140 -4.91 -6.68 -4.26
C CYS A 140 -5.64 -7.96 -4.72
N SER A 141 -6.98 -7.97 -4.71
CA SER A 141 -7.75 -9.11 -5.23
C SER A 141 -7.75 -9.20 -6.76
N ILE A 142 -7.67 -8.04 -7.44
CA ILE A 142 -7.68 -7.93 -8.89
C ILE A 142 -6.24 -8.15 -9.38
N SER A 143 -6.05 -9.10 -10.28
CA SER A 143 -4.74 -9.40 -10.88
C SER A 143 -4.07 -8.12 -11.37
N ALA A 144 -2.78 -7.92 -11.05
CA ALA A 144 -2.06 -6.71 -11.42
C ALA A 144 -2.19 -6.44 -12.94
N PRO A 145 -2.44 -5.19 -13.37
CA PRO A 145 -2.34 -4.85 -14.78
C PRO A 145 -0.92 -5.22 -15.22
N GLY A 146 -0.82 -6.19 -16.13
CA GLY A 146 0.46 -6.73 -16.56
C GLY A 146 1.38 -5.61 -17.02
N VAL A 147 2.59 -5.57 -16.47
CA VAL A 147 3.68 -4.78 -17.03
C VAL A 147 4.05 -5.42 -18.36
N SER A 148 3.44 -4.95 -19.44
CA SER A 148 3.86 -5.29 -20.80
C SER A 148 5.09 -4.46 -21.14
N CYS A 149 6.27 -5.06 -21.08
CA CYS A 149 7.46 -4.50 -21.72
C CYS A 149 7.27 -4.56 -23.26
N PRO A 150 7.48 -3.46 -24.00
CA PRO A 150 7.52 -3.50 -25.46
C PRO A 150 8.90 -4.00 -25.90
N HIS A 151 8.96 -5.21 -26.46
CA HIS A 151 10.17 -5.72 -27.10
C HIS A 151 10.05 -5.46 -28.61
N PRO A 152 11.10 -4.98 -29.31
CA PRO A 152 11.07 -4.85 -30.76
C PRO A 152 11.19 -6.23 -31.44
N PRO A 153 10.79 -6.38 -32.71
CA PRO A 153 10.75 -7.66 -33.39
C PRO A 153 12.10 -7.92 -34.05
N ASP A 154 12.88 -8.88 -33.56
CA ASP A 154 13.98 -9.44 -34.34
C ASP A 154 13.94 -10.96 -34.41
N LYS A 155 14.17 -11.43 -35.65
CA LYS A 155 14.02 -12.79 -36.14
C LYS A 155 15.27 -13.61 -35.81
N HIS A 156 15.07 -14.90 -35.53
CA HIS A 156 15.89 -16.08 -35.87
C HIS A 156 16.24 -17.06 -34.72
N HIS A 157 15.74 -18.30 -34.92
CA HIS A 157 16.28 -19.63 -34.59
C HIS A 157 16.11 -20.32 -33.20
N HIS A 158 15.27 -21.36 -33.26
CA HIS A 158 15.35 -22.75 -32.76
C HIS A 158 15.40 -23.15 -31.27
N HIS A 159 14.40 -24.00 -30.95
CA HIS A 159 14.31 -25.06 -29.93
C HIS A 159 14.28 -24.72 -28.43
N HIS A 160 13.06 -24.58 -27.88
CA HIS A 160 12.55 -25.47 -26.82
C HIS A 160 11.02 -25.33 -26.70
N HIS A 161 10.29 -26.44 -26.88
CA HIS A 161 8.87 -26.52 -26.56
C HIS A 161 8.71 -26.72 -25.05
N HIS A 162 8.56 -25.63 -24.31
CA HIS A 162 7.68 -25.62 -23.13
C HIS A 162 6.89 -24.31 -23.11
N ARG A 163 5.59 -24.48 -23.30
CA ARG A 163 4.56 -23.48 -23.51
C ARG A 163 4.10 -22.91 -22.17
N GLY A 164 3.99 -21.59 -22.06
CA GLY A 164 3.29 -20.88 -20.98
C GLY A 164 3.89 -19.49 -20.78
N GLY A 165 3.54 -18.47 -21.55
CA GLY A 165 2.18 -17.94 -21.65
C GLY A 165 1.92 -17.08 -20.40
N GLY A 166 2.09 -15.76 -20.53
CA GLY A 166 1.99 -14.79 -19.44
C GLY A 166 0.84 -15.09 -18.49
N ALA A 167 1.17 -15.36 -17.23
CA ALA A 167 0.21 -15.68 -16.21
C ALA A 167 -0.61 -14.42 -15.88
N ARG A 168 -1.73 -14.23 -16.58
CA ARG A 168 -2.90 -13.58 -15.98
C ARG A 168 -3.28 -14.42 -14.76
N GLY A 169 -2.72 -14.08 -13.60
CA GLY A 169 -2.98 -14.77 -12.35
C GLY A 169 -4.47 -14.74 -12.05
N LYS A 170 -5.06 -15.87 -11.66
CA LYS A 170 -6.43 -15.89 -11.15
C LYS A 170 -6.54 -14.89 -9.99
N PRO A 171 -7.64 -14.12 -9.88
CA PRO A 171 -7.88 -13.24 -8.74
C PRO A 171 -7.60 -13.94 -7.42
N LEU A 172 -6.96 -13.23 -6.49
CA LEU A 172 -6.70 -13.77 -5.16
C LEU A 172 -8.03 -13.91 -4.40
N SER A 173 -8.22 -15.05 -3.74
CA SER A 173 -9.40 -15.30 -2.91
C SER A 173 -9.26 -14.56 -1.58
N TYR A 174 -10.32 -13.84 -1.18
CA TYR A 174 -10.38 -13.11 0.07
C TYR A 174 -10.30 -14.01 1.31
N ASP A 175 -10.82 -15.24 1.24
CA ASP A 175 -10.80 -16.20 2.35
C ASP A 175 -9.47 -16.93 2.53
N ARG A 176 -8.49 -16.67 1.65
CA ARG A 176 -7.20 -17.38 1.66
C ARG A 176 -6.03 -16.42 1.90
N PRO A 177 -4.93 -16.93 2.48
CA PRO A 177 -3.71 -16.14 2.58
C PRO A 177 -3.19 -15.69 1.19
N PRO A 178 -2.71 -14.44 1.09
CA PRO A 178 -2.49 -13.52 2.22
C PRO A 178 -3.66 -12.55 2.50
N LEU A 179 -4.68 -12.48 1.62
CA LEU A 179 -5.73 -11.46 1.70
C LEU A 179 -6.67 -11.61 2.90
N ARG A 180 -6.82 -12.83 3.43
CA ARG A 180 -7.66 -13.08 4.62
C ARG A 180 -7.31 -12.16 5.80
N GLN A 181 -6.01 -11.98 6.08
CA GLN A 181 -5.58 -11.15 7.20
C GLN A 181 -5.92 -9.66 6.97
N LEU A 182 -5.85 -9.20 5.72
CA LEU A 182 -6.21 -7.84 5.35
C LEU A 182 -7.73 -7.63 5.41
N LEU A 183 -8.53 -8.63 5.03
CA LEU A 183 -9.99 -8.61 5.16
C LEU A 183 -10.41 -8.53 6.63
N GLU A 184 -9.86 -9.39 7.48
CA GLU A 184 -10.13 -9.40 8.93
C GLU A 184 -9.79 -8.03 9.55
N ALA A 185 -8.65 -7.43 9.16
CA ALA A 185 -8.27 -6.09 9.61
C ALA A 185 -9.22 -5.00 9.10
N ALA A 186 -9.66 -5.06 7.85
CA ALA A 186 -10.61 -4.10 7.29
C ALA A 186 -11.97 -4.18 8.02
N VAL A 187 -12.48 -5.38 8.27
CA VAL A 187 -13.71 -5.61 9.04
C VAL A 187 -13.57 -5.06 10.46
N ALA A 188 -12.48 -5.38 11.17
CA ALA A 188 -12.23 -4.86 12.51
C ALA A 188 -12.13 -3.33 12.54
N ALA A 189 -11.46 -2.73 11.55
CA ALA A 189 -11.36 -1.28 11.42
C ALA A 189 -12.74 -0.62 11.19
N TYR A 190 -13.62 -1.24 10.40
CA TYR A 190 -15.00 -0.77 10.23
C TYR A 190 -15.79 -0.81 11.53
N VAL A 191 -15.69 -1.89 12.31
CA VAL A 191 -16.33 -2.00 13.63
C VAL A 191 -15.84 -0.89 14.56
N ASN A 192 -14.52 -0.76 14.72
CA ASN A 192 -13.91 0.25 15.59
C ASN A 192 -14.31 1.67 15.19
N THR A 193 -14.20 1.99 13.90
CA THR A 193 -14.54 3.32 13.37
C THR A 193 -16.04 3.61 13.52
N THR A 194 -16.91 2.60 13.39
CA THR A 194 -18.35 2.74 13.63
C THR A 194 -18.62 3.20 15.06
N HIS A 195 -18.03 2.53 16.06
CA HIS A 195 -18.15 2.92 17.46
C HIS A 195 -17.60 4.33 17.71
N SER A 196 -16.40 4.65 17.21
CA SER A 196 -15.79 5.97 17.37
C SER A 196 -16.64 7.09 16.78
N ARG A 197 -17.17 6.91 15.56
CA ARG A 197 -18.03 7.91 14.91
C ARG A 197 -19.34 8.11 15.69
N LEU A 198 -19.94 7.04 16.21
CA LEU A 198 -21.22 7.09 16.93
C LEU A 198 -21.17 7.87 18.24
N THR A 199 -20.04 7.86 18.96
CA THR A 199 -19.88 8.57 20.24
C THR A 199 -20.21 10.06 20.11
N HIS A 200 -19.75 10.72 19.06
CA HIS A 200 -19.92 12.17 18.86
C HIS A 200 -20.69 12.55 17.57
N ILE A 201 -21.40 11.62 16.95
CA ILE A 201 -22.18 11.91 15.73
C ILE A 201 -23.33 12.89 16.00
N SER A 202 -23.51 13.86 15.10
CA SER A 202 -24.58 14.85 15.06
C SER A 202 -25.40 14.72 13.77
N PRO A 203 -26.62 15.30 13.68
CA PRO A 203 -27.53 15.09 12.55
C PRO A 203 -26.95 15.41 11.17
N ARG A 204 -26.05 16.39 11.07
CA ARG A 204 -25.39 16.75 9.81
C ARG A 204 -24.49 15.64 9.24
N HIS A 205 -23.99 14.75 10.09
CA HIS A 205 -23.10 13.65 9.70
C HIS A 205 -23.85 12.34 9.45
N TYR A 206 -25.18 12.31 9.53
CA TYR A 206 -25.95 11.07 9.38
C TYR A 206 -25.82 10.50 7.97
N GLY A 207 -25.88 11.32 6.92
CA GLY A 207 -25.69 10.87 5.53
C GLY A 207 -24.35 10.15 5.36
N ASP A 208 -23.26 10.85 5.67
CA ASP A 208 -21.89 10.32 5.58
C ASP A 208 -21.69 9.02 6.39
N PHE A 209 -22.32 8.94 7.56
CA PHE A 209 -22.25 7.74 8.39
C PHE A 209 -23.03 6.56 7.79
N ILE A 210 -24.21 6.81 7.22
CA ILE A 210 -24.97 5.77 6.53
C ILE A 210 -24.21 5.28 5.28
N ASP A 211 -23.58 6.17 4.52
CA ASP A 211 -22.74 5.77 3.39
C ASP A 211 -21.49 5.02 3.83
N PHE A 212 -20.89 5.41 4.95
CA PHE A 212 -19.80 4.66 5.59
C PHE A 212 -20.23 3.22 5.96
N LEU A 213 -21.42 3.03 6.54
CA LEU A 213 -21.97 1.70 6.81
C LEU A 213 -22.26 0.91 5.53
N GLY A 214 -22.63 1.59 4.44
CA GLY A 214 -22.77 0.96 3.12
C GLY A 214 -21.45 0.33 2.68
N LYS A 215 -20.35 1.09 2.76
CA LYS A 215 -19.00 0.58 2.45
C LYS A 215 -18.56 -0.53 3.41
N ALA A 216 -18.97 -0.46 4.68
CA ALA A 216 -18.74 -1.52 5.65
C ALA A 216 -19.43 -2.81 5.21
N ARG A 217 -20.74 -2.77 4.92
CA ARG A 217 -21.50 -3.91 4.41
C ARG A 217 -20.82 -4.55 3.21
N ASP A 218 -20.47 -3.73 2.21
CA ASP A 218 -19.82 -4.20 0.98
C ASP A 218 -18.44 -4.85 1.22
N THR A 219 -17.81 -4.57 2.35
CA THR A 219 -16.56 -5.21 2.77
C THR A 219 -16.83 -6.48 3.57
N PHE A 220 -17.82 -6.47 4.46
CA PHE A 220 -18.19 -7.63 5.27
C PHE A 220 -18.63 -8.79 4.39
N VAL A 221 -19.42 -8.57 3.34
CA VAL A 221 -19.89 -9.66 2.44
C VAL A 221 -18.77 -10.43 1.73
N LEU A 222 -17.52 -9.93 1.79
CA LEU A 222 -16.35 -10.63 1.26
C LEU A 222 -15.87 -11.75 2.19
N ALA A 223 -16.27 -11.74 3.47
CA ALA A 223 -15.97 -12.78 4.45
C ALA A 223 -17.07 -13.85 4.49
N HIS A 224 -16.70 -15.11 4.72
CA HIS A 224 -17.64 -16.23 4.79
C HIS A 224 -18.87 -16.00 5.71
N ASP A 225 -18.67 -15.43 6.89
CA ASP A 225 -19.69 -15.15 7.90
C ASP A 225 -20.06 -13.66 7.99
N GLY A 226 -19.62 -12.87 7.01
CA GLY A 226 -19.70 -11.41 7.07
C GLY A 226 -21.11 -10.84 7.11
N HIS A 227 -22.09 -11.50 6.49
CA HIS A 227 -23.50 -11.09 6.61
C HIS A 227 -24.00 -11.15 8.06
N ALA A 228 -23.64 -12.21 8.79
CA ALA A 228 -24.01 -12.37 10.19
C ALA A 228 -23.28 -11.33 11.06
N GLN A 229 -21.98 -11.13 10.84
CA GLN A 229 -21.19 -10.11 11.55
C GLN A 229 -21.74 -8.69 11.33
N PHE A 230 -22.13 -8.34 10.09
CA PHE A 230 -22.67 -7.01 9.80
C PHE A 230 -24.04 -6.80 10.46
N THR A 231 -24.90 -7.83 10.43
CA THR A 231 -26.20 -7.81 11.12
C THR A 231 -26.00 -7.58 12.61
N GLN A 232 -25.05 -8.30 13.23
CA GLN A 232 -24.71 -8.12 14.63
C GLN A 232 -24.19 -6.72 14.95
N LEU A 233 -23.36 -6.13 14.08
CA LEU A 233 -22.90 -4.74 14.24
C LEU A 233 -24.10 -3.77 14.24
N VAL A 234 -25.04 -3.92 13.31
CA VAL A 234 -26.25 -3.07 13.22
C VAL A 234 -27.13 -3.22 14.46
N GLU A 235 -27.34 -4.44 14.95
CA GLU A 235 -28.12 -4.70 16.18
C GLU A 235 -27.43 -4.11 17.42
N ASN A 236 -26.11 -4.28 17.55
CA ASN A 236 -25.33 -3.67 18.63
C ASN A 236 -25.46 -2.14 18.63
N MET A 237 -25.47 -1.51 17.46
CA MET A 237 -25.68 -0.07 17.33
C MET A 237 -27.09 0.34 17.77
N LYS A 238 -28.12 -0.40 17.35
CA LYS A 238 -29.52 -0.16 17.79
C LYS A 238 -29.64 -0.24 19.30
N LEU A 239 -28.94 -1.16 19.94
CA LEU A 239 -28.97 -1.33 21.40
C LEU A 239 -28.20 -0.22 22.13
N ALA A 240 -26.98 0.09 21.69
CA ALA A 240 -26.09 1.04 22.38
C ALA A 240 -26.49 2.51 22.15
N TYR A 241 -27.17 2.84 21.05
CA TYR A 241 -27.43 4.23 20.66
C TYR A 241 -28.93 4.54 20.44
N LYS A 242 -29.82 3.91 21.21
CA LYS A 242 -31.29 4.09 21.16
C LYS A 242 -31.76 5.55 21.24
N GLY A 243 -31.00 6.42 21.91
CA GLY A 243 -31.32 7.85 22.05
C GLY A 243 -31.29 8.63 20.72
N LYS A 244 -30.57 8.13 19.69
CA LYS A 244 -30.44 8.79 18.38
C LYS A 244 -31.53 8.32 17.41
N LYS A 245 -32.81 8.60 17.72
CA LYS A 245 -33.99 8.10 16.97
C LYS A 245 -33.91 8.27 15.45
N LYS A 246 -33.58 9.48 14.97
CA LYS A 246 -33.48 9.76 13.52
C LYS A 246 -32.38 8.95 12.85
N LEU A 247 -31.22 8.79 13.50
CA LEU A 247 -30.14 7.95 12.99
C LEU A 247 -30.57 6.48 12.92
N MET A 248 -31.18 5.96 13.98
CA MET A 248 -31.63 4.57 14.03
C MET A 248 -32.74 4.28 13.03
N PHE A 249 -33.61 5.25 12.73
CA PHE A 249 -34.56 5.15 11.63
C PHE A 249 -33.85 4.96 10.29
N LEU A 250 -32.87 5.81 9.96
CA LEU A 250 -32.10 5.70 8.71
C LEU A 250 -31.32 4.39 8.61
N VAL A 251 -30.73 3.93 9.71
CA VAL A 251 -30.04 2.64 9.77
C VAL A 251 -31.01 1.49 9.48
N LYS A 252 -32.20 1.50 10.10
CA LYS A 252 -33.24 0.49 9.85
C LYS A 252 -33.75 0.54 8.42
N GLU A 253 -33.98 1.72 7.87
CA GLU A 253 -34.46 1.90 6.51
C GLU A 253 -33.50 1.32 5.47
N ARG A 254 -32.18 1.47 5.67
CA ARG A 254 -31.17 1.03 4.70
C ARG A 254 -30.62 -0.38 4.93
N PHE A 255 -30.62 -0.86 6.18
CA PHE A 255 -29.93 -2.10 6.57
C PHE A 255 -30.76 -3.06 7.45
N GLY A 256 -32.00 -2.70 7.79
CA GLY A 256 -32.87 -3.50 8.65
C GLY A 256 -33.79 -4.45 7.91
#